data_AF-A0A7S0IP56-F1
#
_entry.id   AF-A0A7S0IP56-F1
#
_cell.length_a   1.000
_cell.length_b   1.000
_cell.length_c   1.000
_cell.angle_alpha   90.00
_cell.angle_beta   90.00
_cell.angle_gamma   90.00
#
_symmetry.space_group_name_H-M   'P 1'
#
loop_
_entity.id
_entity.type
_entity.pdbx_description
1 polymer ?
#
loop_
_entity_poly.entity_id
_entity_poly.type
_entity_poly.pdbx_seq_one_letter_code
_entity_poly.pdbx_strand_id
1 'polypeptide(L)'
;CEFCVGGSLASCHAECLLKKAPPISHATFVSRALAVADAMAYLHEQQVMHRDLKAQNVLISAKGELQVGDFGLAKFAPREKEQLTAETGSYRWMAPEVLRHEPYDQKCDVYSFAMLCWEM
;
A
#
# COMPACT_ATOMS: atom_id res chain seq x y z
N CYS A 1 -0.66 -11.60 14.68
CA CYS A 1 -0.83 -11.61 13.22
C CYS A 1 -1.90 -12.62 12.85
N GLU A 2 -2.87 -12.19 12.05
CA GLU A 2 -3.82 -13.09 11.39
C GLU A 2 -3.15 -13.74 10.17
N PHE A 3 -3.43 -15.02 9.90
CA PHE A 3 -2.91 -15.68 8.71
C PHE A 3 -3.82 -15.40 7.51
N CYS A 4 -3.29 -14.69 6.51
CA CYS A 4 -3.99 -14.37 5.27
C CYS A 4 -3.78 -15.48 4.24
N VAL A 5 -4.71 -16.45 4.21
CA VAL A 5 -4.65 -17.64 3.32
C VAL A 5 -4.63 -17.29 1.83
N GLY A 6 -5.16 -16.12 1.44
CA GLY A 6 -5.21 -15.68 0.05
C GLY A 6 -3.90 -15.10 -0.47
N GLY A 7 -2.85 -15.06 0.35
CA GLY A 7 -1.57 -14.47 0.00
C GLY A 7 -1.65 -12.96 -0.17
N SER A 8 -0.73 -12.40 -0.95
CA SER A 8 -0.73 -10.97 -1.30
C SER A 8 -1.45 -10.69 -2.60
N LEU A 9 -1.89 -9.44 -2.77
CA LEU A 9 -2.51 -8.96 -4.00
C LEU A 9 -1.57 -9.13 -5.21
N ALA A 10 -0.26 -8.95 -5.02
CA ALA A 10 0.75 -9.20 -6.04
C ALA A 10 0.75 -10.66 -6.53
N SER A 11 0.72 -11.63 -5.60
CA SER A 11 0.64 -13.05 -5.94
C SER A 11 -0.67 -13.39 -6.67
N CYS A 12 -1.78 -12.82 -6.18
CA CYS A 12 -3.09 -12.98 -6.83
C CYS A 12 -3.07 -12.45 -8.27
N HIS A 13 -2.47 -11.27 -8.51
CA HIS A 13 -2.34 -10.70 -9.85
C HIS A 13 -1.45 -11.55 -10.77
N ALA A 14 -0.30 -12.01 -10.28
CA ALA A 14 0.56 -12.91 -11.04
C ALA A 14 -0.19 -14.19 -11.45
N GLU A 15 -0.96 -14.80 -10.54
CA GLU A 15 -1.77 -15.98 -10.85
C GLU A 15 -2.85 -15.71 -11.90
N CYS A 16 -3.57 -14.59 -11.80
CA CYS A 16 -4.57 -14.20 -12.78
C CYS A 16 -3.96 -14.04 -14.17
N LEU A 17 -2.79 -13.40 -14.27
CA LEU A 17 -2.06 -13.23 -15.53
C LEU A 17 -1.61 -14.58 -16.11
N LEU A 18 -1.04 -15.46 -15.30
CA LEU A 18 -0.63 -16.81 -15.72
C LEU A 18 -1.80 -17.65 -16.23
N LYS A 19 -2.95 -17.54 -15.56
CA LYS A 19 -4.19 -18.26 -15.94
C LYS A 19 -4.95 -17.57 -17.06
N LYS A 20 -4.48 -16.41 -17.57
CA LYS A 20 -5.18 -15.56 -18.54
C LYS A 20 -6.63 -15.25 -18.11
N ALA A 21 -6.82 -15.03 -16.82
CA ALA A 21 -8.11 -14.66 -16.26
C ALA A 21 -8.59 -13.33 -16.86
N PRO A 22 -9.91 -13.11 -17.00
CA PRO A 22 -10.43 -11.82 -17.42
C PRO A 22 -10.02 -10.72 -16.42
N PRO A 23 -9.91 -9.46 -16.87
CA PRO A 23 -9.70 -8.32 -15.98
C PRO A 23 -10.75 -8.28 -14.87
N ILE A 24 -10.37 -7.74 -13.71
CA ILE A 24 -11.32 -7.52 -12.62
C ILE A 24 -12.41 -6.53 -13.06
N SER A 25 -13.62 -6.71 -12.54
CA SER A 25 -14.71 -5.77 -12.82
C SER A 25 -14.44 -4.40 -12.17
N HIS A 26 -15.01 -3.34 -12.73
CA HIS A 26 -14.92 -2.00 -12.14
C HIS A 26 -15.44 -1.98 -10.69
N ALA A 27 -16.51 -2.72 -10.39
CA ALA A 27 -17.06 -2.82 -9.04
C ALA A 27 -16.06 -3.48 -8.07
N THR A 28 -15.38 -4.55 -8.51
CA THR A 28 -14.34 -5.21 -7.72
C THR A 28 -13.14 -4.30 -7.50
N PHE A 29 -12.70 -3.59 -8.54
CA PHE A 29 -11.62 -2.60 -8.43
C PHE A 29 -11.95 -1.53 -7.39
N VAL A 30 -13.11 -0.88 -7.51
CA VAL A 30 -13.54 0.18 -6.58
C VAL A 30 -13.64 -0.35 -5.14
N SER A 31 -14.22 -1.54 -4.95
CA SER A 31 -14.32 -2.15 -3.62
C SER A 31 -12.95 -2.43 -2.99
N ARG A 32 -11.98 -2.92 -3.78
CA ARG A 32 -10.61 -3.18 -3.30
C ARG A 32 -9.85 -1.90 -3.00
N ALA A 33 -9.92 -0.92 -3.91
CA ALA A 33 -9.29 0.38 -3.73
C ALA A 33 -9.83 1.09 -2.47
N LEU A 34 -11.15 1.03 -2.25
CA LEU A 34 -11.79 1.61 -1.07
C LEU A 34 -11.30 0.94 0.22
N ALA A 35 -11.24 -0.39 0.26
CA ALA A 35 -10.76 -1.11 1.44
C ALA A 35 -9.32 -0.72 1.83
N VAL A 36 -8.43 -0.57 0.85
CA VAL A 36 -7.05 -0.11 1.10
C VAL A 36 -7.04 1.37 1.53
N ALA A 37 -7.85 2.22 0.88
CA ALA A 37 -7.94 3.64 1.23
C ALA A 37 -8.44 3.84 2.67
N ASP A 38 -9.45 3.09 3.11
CA ASP A 38 -9.99 3.15 4.48
C ASP A 38 -8.92 2.72 5.51
N ALA A 39 -8.18 1.65 5.23
CA ALA A 39 -7.09 1.21 6.08
C ALA A 39 -5.97 2.26 6.18
N MET A 40 -5.61 2.89 5.07
CA MET A 40 -4.59 3.95 5.05
C MET A 40 -5.06 5.23 5.74
N ALA A 41 -6.33 5.60 5.57
CA ALA A 41 -6.93 6.73 6.26
C ALA A 41 -6.87 6.53 7.78
N TYR A 42 -7.20 5.33 8.27
CA TYR A 42 -7.05 4.99 9.68
C TYR A 42 -5.60 5.16 10.17
N LEU A 43 -4.60 4.68 9.42
CA LEU A 43 -3.19 4.87 9.80
C LEU A 43 -2.81 6.35 9.90
N HIS A 44 -3.22 7.16 8.92
CA HIS A 44 -2.93 8.60 8.88
C HIS A 44 -3.63 9.35 10.03
N GLU A 45 -4.84 8.96 10.42
CA GLU A 45 -5.51 9.48 11.62
C GLU A 45 -4.71 9.19 12.90
N GLN A 46 -4.06 8.02 12.98
CA GLN A 46 -3.16 7.67 14.07
C GLN A 46 -1.76 8.29 13.95
N GLN A 47 -1.55 9.19 12.98
CA GLN A 47 -0.26 9.81 12.67
C GLN A 47 0.82 8.78 12.30
N VAL A 48 0.44 7.67 11.65
CA VAL A 48 1.36 6.62 11.19
C VAL A 48 1.48 6.66 9.68
N MET A 49 2.71 6.80 9.19
CA MET A 49 3.06 6.64 7.77
C MET A 49 3.47 5.19 7.51
N HIS A 50 2.96 4.57 6.45
CA HIS A 50 3.27 3.18 6.09
C HIS A 50 4.63 3.07 5.40
N ARG A 51 4.92 3.94 4.43
CA ARG A 51 6.20 4.10 3.68
C ARG A 51 6.62 2.94 2.77
N ASP A 52 5.92 1.80 2.80
CA ASP A 52 6.11 0.71 1.83
C ASP A 52 4.78 0.12 1.33
N LEU A 53 3.79 0.97 1.02
CA LEU A 53 2.51 0.51 0.49
C LEU A 53 2.68 0.03 -0.95
N LYS A 54 2.39 -1.25 -1.21
CA LYS A 54 2.51 -1.92 -2.52
C LYS A 54 1.65 -3.18 -2.53
N ALA A 55 1.41 -3.77 -3.72
CA ALA A 55 0.55 -4.95 -3.84
C ALA A 55 1.07 -6.19 -3.08
N GLN A 56 2.38 -6.27 -2.81
CA GLN A 56 2.97 -7.34 -1.99
C GLN A 56 2.59 -7.22 -0.50
N ASN A 57 2.31 -6.01 -0.05
CA ASN A 57 2.01 -5.68 1.35
C ASN A 57 0.49 -5.53 1.59
N VAL A 58 -0.32 -5.80 0.57
CA VAL A 58 -1.78 -5.93 0.71
C VAL A 58 -2.12 -7.41 0.67
N LEU A 59 -2.64 -7.93 1.78
CA LEU A 59 -2.92 -9.35 1.99
C LEU A 59 -4.43 -9.63 1.84
N ILE A 60 -4.76 -10.86 1.48
CA ILE A 60 -6.14 -11.33 1.30
C ILE A 60 -6.49 -12.32 2.40
N SER A 61 -7.44 -11.96 3.27
CA SER A 61 -7.92 -12.80 4.36
C SER A 61 -8.68 -14.03 3.85
N ALA A 62 -8.97 -14.99 4.74
CA ALA A 62 -9.79 -16.16 4.40
C ALA A 62 -11.23 -15.81 3.99
N LYS A 63 -11.71 -14.61 4.37
CA LYS A 63 -13.02 -14.09 3.98
C LYS A 63 -12.96 -13.29 2.66
N GLY A 64 -11.78 -13.17 2.05
CA GLY A 64 -11.57 -12.37 0.84
C GLY A 64 -11.43 -10.87 1.12
N GLU A 65 -11.25 -10.47 2.39
CA GLU A 65 -11.07 -9.07 2.78
C GLU A 65 -9.60 -8.66 2.56
N LEU A 66 -9.37 -7.40 2.17
CA LEU A 66 -8.03 -6.87 2.03
C LEU A 66 -7.52 -6.32 3.37
N GLN A 67 -6.27 -6.64 3.69
CA GLN A 67 -5.57 -6.16 4.88
C GLN A 67 -4.22 -5.57 4.50
N VAL A 68 -3.93 -4.35 4.93
CA VAL A 68 -2.60 -3.75 4.76
C VAL A 68 -1.67 -4.33 5.83
N GLY A 69 -0.51 -4.83 5.40
CA GLY A 69 0.50 -5.46 6.25
C GLY A 69 1.90 -4.96 5.96
N ASP A 70 2.88 -5.52 6.69
CA ASP A 70 4.30 -5.14 6.64
C ASP A 70 4.60 -3.68 7.01
N PHE A 71 4.60 -3.45 8.33
CA PHE A 71 4.91 -2.16 8.95
C PHE A 71 6.40 -2.00 9.29
N GLY A 72 7.30 -2.79 8.68
CA GLY A 72 8.73 -2.78 9.01
C GLY A 72 9.41 -1.42 8.76
N LEU A 73 8.83 -0.59 7.89
CA LEU A 73 9.30 0.76 7.56
C LEU A 73 8.38 1.87 8.08
N ALA A 74 7.29 1.50 8.75
CA ALA A 74 6.30 2.43 9.23
C ALA A 74 6.90 3.36 10.30
N LYS A 75 6.46 4.62 10.31
CA LYS A 75 6.97 5.63 11.23
C LYS A 75 5.89 6.64 11.58
N PHE A 76 5.92 7.17 12.79
CA PHE A 76 5.06 8.29 13.15
C PHE A 76 5.38 9.51 12.28
N ALA A 77 4.34 10.21 11.85
CA ALA A 77 4.47 11.45 11.10
C ALA A 77 5.29 12.46 11.92
N PRO A 78 6.30 13.12 11.32
CA PRO A 78 7.15 14.05 12.03
C PRO A 78 6.31 15.24 12.50
N ARG A 79 6.42 15.61 13.79
CA ARG A 79 5.70 16.76 14.34
C ARG A 79 6.26 18.09 13.85
N GLU A 80 7.57 18.18 13.59
CA GLU A 80 8.25 19.34 12.98
C GLU A 80 9.56 18.90 12.32
N LYS A 81 9.87 19.41 11.10
CA LYS A 81 11.17 19.44 10.39
C LYS A 81 12.18 18.29 10.56
N GLU A 82 11.76 17.12 11.04
CA GLU A 82 12.63 15.96 11.15
C GLU A 82 12.91 15.42 9.74
N GLN A 83 14.19 15.32 9.41
CA GLN A 83 14.62 14.57 8.23
C GLN A 83 14.29 13.10 8.48
N LEU A 84 13.24 12.62 7.82
CA LEU A 84 12.94 11.19 7.77
C LEU A 84 14.02 10.49 6.93
N THR A 85 14.32 9.23 7.24
CA THR A 85 15.23 8.44 6.40
C THR A 85 14.65 8.36 4.98
N ALA A 86 15.35 8.95 4.01
CA ALA A 86 14.84 9.13 2.65
C ALA A 86 15.00 7.88 1.76
N GLU A 87 15.74 6.86 2.22
CA GLU A 87 16.04 5.65 1.43
C GLU A 87 15.22 4.42 1.85
N THR A 88 13.99 4.62 2.32
CA THR A 88 13.13 3.50 2.75
C THR A 88 11.93 3.32 1.85
N GLY A 89 11.65 2.07 1.47
CA GLY A 89 10.49 1.70 0.67
C GLY A 89 10.92 1.14 -0.69
N SER A 90 9.94 0.70 -1.46
CA SER A 90 10.16 0.10 -2.78
C SER A 90 10.15 1.17 -3.88
N TYR A 91 11.29 1.40 -4.54
CA TYR A 91 11.52 2.51 -5.49
C TYR A 91 10.38 2.80 -6.49
N ARG A 92 9.66 1.77 -6.96
CA ARG A 92 8.59 1.94 -7.97
C ARG A 92 7.30 2.58 -7.42
N TRP A 93 7.02 2.44 -6.13
CA TRP A 93 5.84 3.01 -5.46
C TRP A 93 6.19 4.27 -4.66
N MET A 94 7.47 4.64 -4.63
CA MET A 94 7.98 5.75 -3.84
C MET A 94 7.61 7.09 -4.46
N ALA A 95 7.11 8.01 -3.63
CA ALA A 95 6.78 9.36 -4.03
C ALA A 95 8.03 10.16 -4.47
N PRO A 96 7.91 11.09 -5.42
CA PRO A 96 9.06 11.81 -5.97
C PRO A 96 9.80 12.68 -4.94
N GLU A 97 9.12 13.20 -3.93
CA GLU A 97 9.72 13.92 -2.80
C GLU A 97 10.58 13.01 -1.91
N VAL A 98 10.16 11.76 -1.72
CA VAL A 98 10.95 10.77 -0.97
C VAL A 98 12.20 10.39 -1.78
N LEU A 99 12.06 10.15 -3.08
CA LEU A 99 13.19 9.88 -3.99
C LEU A 99 14.21 11.04 -4.02
N ARG A 100 13.73 12.28 -3.96
CA ARG A 100 14.58 13.48 -3.94
C ARG A 100 15.14 13.82 -2.56
N HIS A 101 14.89 12.99 -1.55
CA HIS A 101 15.34 13.21 -0.18
C HIS A 101 14.82 14.53 0.42
N GLU A 102 13.65 14.97 -0.05
CA GLU A 102 12.98 16.15 0.47
C GLU A 102 12.22 15.78 1.75
N PRO A 103 11.93 16.75 2.64
CA PRO A 103 11.01 16.51 3.75
C PRO A 103 9.66 16.05 3.23
N TYR A 104 9.13 14.96 3.79
CA TYR A 104 7.84 14.38 3.40
C TYR A 104 7.00 14.03 4.62
N ASP A 105 5.71 13.82 4.37
CA ASP A 105 4.71 13.42 5.35
C ASP A 105 3.91 12.21 4.82
N GLN A 106 2.76 11.94 5.44
CA GLN A 106 1.82 10.90 5.04
C GLN A 106 1.34 10.97 3.58
N LYS A 107 1.57 12.09 2.85
CA LYS A 107 1.25 12.19 1.42
C LYS A 107 2.06 11.25 0.54
N CYS A 108 3.22 10.78 1.01
CA CYS A 108 3.99 9.79 0.27
C CYS A 108 3.23 8.45 0.12
N ASP A 109 2.40 8.09 1.12
CA ASP A 109 1.56 6.91 1.04
C ASP A 109 0.39 7.11 0.06
N VAL A 110 -0.10 8.34 -0.11
CA VAL A 110 -1.15 8.66 -1.10
C VAL A 110 -0.63 8.43 -2.52
N TYR A 111 0.62 8.81 -2.78
CA TYR A 111 1.27 8.48 -4.04
C TYR A 111 1.41 6.96 -4.23
N SER A 112 1.87 6.26 -3.18
CA SER A 112 2.01 4.80 -3.19
C SER A 112 0.67 4.11 -3.47
N PHE A 113 -0.43 4.62 -2.91
CA PHE A 113 -1.79 4.16 -3.16
C PHE A 113 -2.20 4.36 -4.62
N ALA A 114 -1.88 5.51 -5.23
CA ALA A 114 -2.15 5.73 -6.65
C ALA A 114 -1.42 4.72 -7.55
N MET A 115 -0.16 4.40 -7.22
CA MET A 115 0.62 3.39 -7.94
C MET A 115 0.04 1.98 -7.76
N LEU A 116 -0.44 1.65 -6.56
CA LEU A 116 -1.17 0.41 -6.29
C LEU A 116 -2.46 0.31 -7.11
N CYS A 117 -3.23 1.40 -7.20
CA CYS A 117 -4.43 1.46 -8.03
C CYS A 117 -4.13 1.34 -9.52
N TRP A 118 -2.98 1.85 -9.98
CA TRP A 118 -2.55 1.65 -11.37
C TRP A 118 -2.13 0.20 -11.65
N GLU A 119 -1.62 -0.51 -10.64
CA GLU A 119 -1.24 -1.92 -10.74
C GLU A 119 -2.44 -2.88 -10.76
N MET A 120 -3.57 -2.47 -10.15
CA MET A 120 -4.85 -3.21 -10.09
C MET A 120 -5.67 -3.09 -11.37
#